data_AF-A0AAD8EZR5-F1
#
_entry.id   AF-A0AAD8EZR5-F1
#
_cell.length_a   1.000
_cell.length_b   1.000
_cell.length_c   1.000
_cell.angle_alpha   90.00
_cell.angle_beta   90.00
_cell.angle_gamma   90.00
#
_symmetry.space_group_name_H-M   'P 1'
#
loop_
_entity.id
_entity.type
_entity.pdbx_description
1 polymer ?
#
loop_
_entity_poly.entity_id
_entity_poly.type
_entity_poly.pdbx_seq_one_letter_code
_entity_poly.pdbx_strand_id
1 'polypeptide(L)'
;MSLCQLSLLNGTEAINSSQVCSLEFSSKECRPFLTSFDRNNLPVVFCRRSPATVKPSSLNVTLKNSEYISSNEKYIYPGLIIEWSAPENDNALSQLEGFLMVWQSSQQQYCRLFRFSDRTDLFKKARFQYQLQYINTLTEYTIKVYSLPPPERPDQTEFFVSQTIASFDGYKLMRGPIDWTPRIKMIGFNNGSLAAWFTLAPKEFKITTYRIQLVHVEKDSSNFAQEKTYTANLQSYSTYEATVRFENLVAGTYYVVIQVIDLLANITDQCICFVDDPRETSKKCQVLCSSVMSEMLVINSIAQLGQGALNRDKMVKEASRNQSDGIYGVSHFLNVIFIYLFGYSVENWLMEV
;
A
#
# COMPACT_ATOMS: atom_id res chain seq x y z
N MET A 1 -25.36 -2.64 -24.44
CA MET A 1 -24.08 -3.25 -24.86
C MET A 1 -22.99 -2.64 -23.99
N SER A 2 -22.37 -3.42 -23.11
CA SER A 2 -21.21 -2.96 -22.32
C SER A 2 -19.95 -3.12 -23.19
N LEU A 3 -19.20 -2.03 -23.38
CA LEU A 3 -17.85 -2.09 -23.95
C LEU A 3 -16.94 -2.73 -22.91
N CYS A 4 -16.27 -3.84 -23.25
CA CYS A 4 -15.43 -4.50 -22.26
C CYS A 4 -14.26 -3.60 -21.83
N GLN A 5 -14.17 -3.36 -20.53
CA GLN A 5 -13.14 -2.50 -19.91
C GLN A 5 -11.89 -3.28 -19.48
N LEU A 6 -11.85 -4.60 -19.68
CA LEU A 6 -10.71 -5.44 -19.36
C LEU A 6 -9.57 -5.17 -20.35
N SER A 7 -8.41 -4.78 -19.84
CA SER A 7 -7.20 -4.61 -20.63
C SER A 7 -6.29 -5.83 -20.45
N LEU A 8 -5.71 -6.32 -21.54
CA LEU A 8 -4.64 -7.32 -21.50
C LEU A 8 -3.31 -6.61 -21.62
N LEU A 9 -2.33 -7.00 -20.82
CA LEU A 9 -1.00 -6.43 -20.77
C LEU A 9 0.04 -7.48 -21.19
N ASN A 10 0.91 -7.13 -22.13
CA ASN A 10 2.15 -7.85 -22.41
C ASN A 10 3.33 -6.95 -22.02
N GLY A 11 3.93 -7.22 -20.87
CA GLY A 11 4.81 -6.24 -20.22
C GLY A 11 4.01 -5.03 -19.72
N THR A 12 4.27 -3.84 -20.28
CA THR A 12 3.57 -2.58 -19.96
C THR A 12 2.60 -2.11 -21.05
N GLU A 13 2.57 -2.78 -22.21
CA GLU A 13 1.74 -2.37 -23.34
C GLU A 13 0.37 -3.04 -23.30
N ALA A 14 -0.69 -2.25 -23.54
CA ALA A 14 -2.06 -2.73 -23.62
C ALA A 14 -2.32 -3.38 -24.99
N ILE A 15 -2.78 -4.63 -24.97
CA ILE A 15 -3.27 -5.37 -26.13
C ILE A 15 -4.77 -5.09 -26.28
N ASN A 16 -5.25 -5.04 -27.53
CA ASN A 16 -6.64 -4.76 -27.87
C ASN A 16 -7.62 -5.68 -27.09
N SER A 17 -8.50 -5.07 -26.29
CA SER A 17 -9.43 -5.74 -25.39
C SER A 17 -10.51 -6.57 -26.10
N SER A 18 -10.78 -6.27 -27.38
CA SER A 18 -11.81 -6.96 -28.17
C SER A 18 -11.49 -8.43 -28.43
N GLN A 19 -10.21 -8.84 -28.27
CA GLN A 19 -9.77 -10.23 -28.44
C GLN A 19 -9.87 -11.06 -27.16
N VAL A 20 -10.02 -10.39 -26.01
CA VAL A 20 -9.84 -11.02 -24.71
C VAL A 20 -11.17 -11.15 -23.98
N CYS A 21 -12.12 -10.26 -24.21
CA CYS A 21 -13.36 -10.21 -23.45
C CYS A 21 -14.56 -10.04 -24.36
N SER A 22 -15.39 -11.08 -24.42
CA SER A 22 -16.58 -11.13 -25.25
C SER A 22 -17.83 -10.60 -24.52
N LEU A 23 -17.90 -10.80 -23.21
CA LEU A 23 -19.02 -10.41 -22.37
C LEU A 23 -18.54 -9.94 -21.00
N GLU A 24 -19.11 -8.82 -20.55
CA GLU A 24 -18.87 -8.23 -19.25
C GLU A 24 -20.21 -8.01 -18.52
N PHE A 25 -20.30 -8.47 -17.27
CA PHE A 25 -21.49 -8.32 -16.42
C PHE A 25 -21.10 -7.70 -15.08
N SER A 26 -21.95 -6.82 -14.54
CA SER A 26 -21.75 -6.18 -13.23
C SER A 26 -22.99 -6.29 -12.34
N SER A 27 -22.81 -6.63 -11.05
CA SER A 27 -23.89 -6.71 -10.06
C SER A 27 -23.46 -6.28 -8.66
N LYS A 28 -24.43 -5.82 -7.85
CA LYS A 28 -24.30 -5.53 -6.40
C LYS A 28 -24.59 -6.75 -5.51
N GLU A 29 -25.06 -7.85 -6.10
CA GLU A 29 -25.32 -9.08 -5.37
C GLU A 29 -24.56 -10.21 -6.06
N CYS A 30 -23.52 -10.71 -5.40
CA CYS A 30 -22.69 -11.79 -5.96
C CYS A 30 -23.31 -13.17 -5.75
N ARG A 31 -24.12 -13.33 -4.69
CA ARG A 31 -24.76 -14.62 -4.35
C ARG A 31 -25.70 -15.12 -5.45
N PRO A 32 -26.65 -14.34 -5.99
CA PRO A 32 -27.45 -14.78 -7.14
C PRO A 32 -26.57 -15.18 -8.32
N PHE A 33 -25.45 -14.51 -8.58
CA PHE A 33 -24.55 -14.89 -9.69
C PHE A 33 -23.76 -16.19 -9.44
N LEU A 34 -23.49 -16.53 -8.18
CA LEU A 34 -22.83 -17.78 -7.78
C LEU A 34 -23.84 -18.94 -7.61
N THR A 35 -25.09 -18.66 -7.22
CA THR A 35 -26.14 -19.67 -6.96
C THR A 35 -27.12 -19.86 -8.13
N SER A 36 -27.34 -18.86 -8.99
CA SER A 36 -28.09 -18.96 -10.26
C SER A 36 -27.20 -19.38 -11.43
N PHE A 37 -25.92 -19.68 -11.17
CA PHE A 37 -25.03 -20.32 -12.12
C PHE A 37 -25.44 -21.79 -12.24
N ASP A 38 -26.61 -22.02 -12.84
CA ASP A 38 -27.01 -23.36 -13.24
C ASP A 38 -25.98 -23.84 -14.28
N ARG A 39 -25.11 -24.76 -13.85
CA ARG A 39 -24.12 -25.41 -14.71
C ARG A 39 -24.77 -25.99 -15.99
N ASN A 40 -26.06 -26.31 -15.94
CA ASN A 40 -26.84 -26.84 -17.05
C ASN A 40 -27.22 -25.81 -18.13
N ASN A 41 -27.15 -24.50 -17.83
CA ASN A 41 -27.41 -23.42 -18.79
C ASN A 41 -26.15 -22.96 -19.54
N LEU A 42 -24.99 -23.53 -19.21
CA LEU A 42 -23.81 -23.38 -20.05
C LEU A 42 -23.98 -24.28 -21.28
N PRO A 43 -23.57 -23.84 -22.49
CA PRO A 43 -23.57 -24.70 -23.68
C PRO A 43 -22.92 -26.06 -23.35
N VAL A 44 -23.42 -27.16 -23.92
CA VAL A 44 -23.03 -28.56 -23.57
C VAL A 44 -21.51 -28.80 -23.56
N VAL A 45 -20.72 -27.94 -24.22
CA VAL A 45 -19.25 -27.92 -24.23
C VAL A 45 -18.61 -27.58 -22.86
N PHE A 46 -19.31 -26.87 -21.98
CA PHE A 46 -18.80 -26.36 -20.70
C PHE A 46 -18.98 -27.32 -19.51
N CYS A 47 -19.82 -28.35 -19.66
CA CYS A 47 -20.35 -29.08 -18.51
C CYS A 47 -19.67 -30.42 -18.20
N ARG A 48 -18.56 -30.78 -18.88
CA ARG A 48 -17.92 -32.08 -18.65
C ARG A 48 -16.41 -31.98 -18.72
N ARG A 49 -15.78 -32.13 -17.55
CA ARG A 49 -14.38 -32.50 -17.33
C ARG A 49 -13.37 -31.35 -17.43
N SER A 50 -13.22 -30.60 -16.34
CA SER A 50 -11.83 -30.39 -15.90
C SER A 50 -11.69 -30.29 -14.38
N PRO A 51 -10.85 -31.14 -13.76
CA PRO A 51 -10.46 -31.04 -12.36
C PRO A 51 -9.39 -29.96 -12.09
N ALA A 52 -8.95 -29.20 -13.09
CA ALA A 52 -7.80 -28.30 -12.98
C ALA A 52 -8.20 -26.82 -12.89
N THR A 53 -9.04 -26.44 -11.92
CA THR A 53 -9.28 -25.01 -11.67
C THR A 53 -8.12 -24.47 -10.84
N VAL A 54 -7.06 -24.02 -11.50
CA VAL A 54 -5.92 -23.38 -10.84
C VAL A 54 -6.21 -21.89 -10.70
N LYS A 55 -6.00 -21.35 -9.50
CA LYS A 55 -6.16 -19.91 -9.24
C LYS A 55 -5.24 -19.05 -10.12
N PRO A 56 -5.56 -17.76 -10.30
CA PRO A 56 -4.61 -16.80 -10.84
C PRO A 56 -3.28 -16.84 -10.06
N SER A 57 -2.15 -16.53 -10.71
CA SER A 57 -0.84 -16.64 -10.05
C SER A 57 -0.52 -15.46 -9.14
N SER A 58 -1.03 -14.27 -9.48
CA SER A 58 -0.83 -13.06 -8.70
C SER A 58 -2.02 -12.12 -8.77
N LEU A 59 -2.13 -11.27 -7.74
CA LEU A 59 -3.04 -10.13 -7.68
C LEU A 59 -2.25 -8.95 -7.13
N ASN A 60 -2.36 -7.82 -7.79
CA ASN A 60 -1.87 -6.53 -7.31
C ASN A 60 -3.00 -5.51 -7.42
N VAL A 61 -3.35 -4.91 -6.30
CA VAL A 61 -4.36 -3.86 -6.21
C VAL A 61 -3.68 -2.58 -5.75
N THR A 62 -3.83 -1.53 -6.54
CA THR A 62 -3.32 -0.19 -6.20
C THR A 62 -4.45 0.83 -6.20
N LEU A 63 -4.29 1.85 -5.36
CA LEU A 63 -5.20 2.99 -5.36
C LEU A 63 -4.94 3.86 -6.59
N LYS A 64 -6.00 4.48 -7.08
CA LYS A 64 -5.95 5.47 -8.15
C LYS A 64 -6.73 6.70 -7.72
N ASN A 65 -6.21 7.87 -8.07
CA ASN A 65 -6.96 9.10 -7.98
C ASN A 65 -7.89 9.22 -9.19
N SER A 66 -9.18 9.34 -8.94
CA SER A 66 -10.19 9.50 -9.97
C SER A 66 -10.87 10.85 -9.86
N GLU A 67 -10.80 11.62 -10.93
CA GLU A 67 -11.50 12.90 -10.99
C GLU A 67 -13.01 12.68 -11.05
N TYR A 68 -13.74 13.41 -10.21
CA TYR A 68 -15.20 13.48 -10.19
C TYR A 68 -15.61 14.95 -10.26
N ILE A 69 -16.46 15.32 -11.23
CA ILE A 69 -16.90 16.70 -11.43
C ILE A 69 -18.35 16.80 -10.99
N SER A 70 -18.62 17.67 -10.02
CA SER A 70 -19.97 17.93 -9.53
C SER A 70 -20.14 19.44 -9.32
N SER A 71 -21.20 20.02 -9.88
CA SER A 71 -21.52 21.45 -9.71
C SER A 71 -20.37 22.40 -10.07
N ASN A 72 -19.64 22.12 -11.17
CA ASN A 72 -18.42 22.82 -11.60
C ASN A 72 -17.22 22.73 -10.64
N GLU A 73 -17.34 21.96 -9.56
CA GLU A 73 -16.25 21.66 -8.66
C GLU A 73 -15.65 20.31 -9.05
N LYS A 74 -14.32 20.24 -9.08
CA LYS A 74 -13.62 18.98 -9.28
C LYS A 74 -13.29 18.36 -7.92
N TYR A 75 -13.34 17.05 -7.84
CA TYR A 75 -13.01 16.26 -6.65
C TYR A 75 -12.09 15.12 -7.06
N ILE A 76 -11.23 14.70 -6.14
CA ILE A 76 -10.46 13.47 -6.24
C ILE A 76 -11.15 12.43 -5.35
N TYR A 77 -11.73 11.42 -6.01
CA TYR A 77 -12.30 10.24 -5.38
C TYR A 77 -11.35 9.06 -5.51
N PRO A 78 -11.36 8.13 -4.54
CA PRO A 78 -10.61 6.89 -4.67
C PRO A 78 -11.19 6.01 -5.78
N GLY A 79 -10.29 5.49 -6.60
CA GLY A 79 -10.51 4.38 -7.53
C GLY A 79 -9.50 3.27 -7.29
N LEU A 80 -9.62 2.17 -8.03
CA LEU A 80 -8.70 1.03 -7.96
C LEU A 80 -8.18 0.67 -9.34
N ILE A 81 -6.91 0.30 -9.40
CA ILE A 81 -6.34 -0.48 -10.50
C ILE A 81 -6.13 -1.88 -9.97
N ILE A 82 -6.79 -2.85 -10.60
CA ILE A 82 -6.77 -4.25 -10.20
C ILE A 82 -6.06 -5.02 -11.30
N GLU A 83 -4.91 -5.59 -10.98
CA GLU A 83 -4.10 -6.36 -11.90
C GLU A 83 -3.94 -7.79 -11.42
N TRP A 84 -4.10 -8.76 -12.31
CA TRP A 84 -3.85 -10.16 -12.00
C TRP A 84 -3.20 -10.88 -13.17
N SER A 85 -2.56 -12.01 -12.89
CA SER A 85 -1.91 -12.83 -13.91
C SER A 85 -2.68 -14.13 -14.13
N ALA A 86 -2.65 -14.65 -15.35
CA ALA A 86 -3.22 -15.96 -15.66
C ALA A 86 -2.59 -17.07 -14.79
N PRO A 87 -3.26 -18.22 -14.59
CA PRO A 87 -2.67 -19.38 -13.93
C PRO A 87 -1.36 -19.82 -14.59
N GLU A 88 -0.38 -20.32 -13.82
CA GLU A 88 0.92 -20.74 -14.38
C GLU A 88 0.88 -22.12 -15.05
N ASN A 89 -0.15 -22.91 -14.76
CA ASN A 89 -0.28 -24.28 -15.25
C ASN A 89 -0.83 -24.29 -16.68
N ASP A 90 -0.03 -24.76 -17.65
CA ASP A 90 -0.39 -24.87 -19.06
C ASP A 90 -1.70 -25.67 -19.28
N ASN A 91 -1.96 -26.70 -18.48
CA ASN A 91 -3.22 -27.47 -18.57
C ASN A 91 -4.41 -26.63 -18.11
N ALA A 92 -4.26 -25.85 -17.03
CA ALA A 92 -5.31 -24.97 -16.54
C ALA A 92 -5.57 -23.81 -17.51
N LEU A 93 -4.53 -23.26 -18.13
CA LEU A 93 -4.65 -22.23 -19.16
C LEU A 93 -5.47 -22.69 -20.37
N SER A 94 -5.26 -23.92 -20.82
CA SER A 94 -5.99 -24.49 -21.96
C SER A 94 -7.50 -24.62 -21.75
N GLN A 95 -7.94 -24.53 -20.49
CA GLN A 95 -9.33 -24.69 -20.03
C GLN A 95 -9.86 -23.42 -19.35
N LEU A 96 -9.08 -22.33 -19.33
CA LEU A 96 -9.48 -21.07 -18.75
C LEU A 96 -10.51 -20.38 -19.65
N GLU A 97 -11.68 -20.13 -19.11
CA GLU A 97 -12.81 -19.54 -19.84
C GLU A 97 -13.01 -18.06 -19.55
N GLY A 98 -12.32 -17.55 -18.52
CA GLY A 98 -12.42 -16.18 -18.06
C GLY A 98 -12.16 -16.04 -16.58
N PHE A 99 -12.65 -14.94 -16.01
CA PHE A 99 -12.47 -14.62 -14.60
C PHE A 99 -13.74 -14.08 -13.96
N LEU A 100 -13.92 -14.40 -12.69
CA LEU A 100 -14.86 -13.71 -11.81
C LEU A 100 -14.04 -12.86 -10.84
N MET A 101 -14.27 -11.56 -10.84
CA MET A 101 -13.70 -10.63 -9.86
C MET A 101 -14.79 -10.23 -8.87
N VAL A 102 -14.45 -10.26 -7.59
CA VAL A 102 -15.31 -9.84 -6.49
C VAL A 102 -14.56 -8.78 -5.68
N TRP A 103 -15.19 -7.65 -5.38
CA TRP A 103 -14.66 -6.69 -4.42
C TRP A 103 -15.73 -6.38 -3.39
N GLN A 104 -15.35 -6.40 -2.12
CA GLN A 104 -16.31 -6.32 -1.03
C GLN A 104 -15.77 -5.49 0.13
N SER A 105 -16.66 -4.75 0.76
CA SER A 105 -16.46 -4.10 2.06
C SER A 105 -17.34 -4.79 3.11
N SER A 106 -17.31 -4.30 4.35
CA SER A 106 -18.21 -4.76 5.41
C SER A 106 -19.70 -4.54 5.10
N GLN A 107 -20.02 -3.60 4.20
CA GLN A 107 -21.39 -3.19 3.90
C GLN A 107 -21.90 -3.70 2.55
N GLN A 108 -21.02 -3.90 1.58
CA GLN A 108 -21.41 -4.13 0.19
C GLN A 108 -20.48 -5.11 -0.49
N GLN A 109 -21.04 -5.90 -1.40
CA GLN A 109 -20.30 -6.83 -2.24
C GLN A 109 -20.59 -6.50 -3.70
N TYR A 110 -19.58 -6.56 -4.55
CA TYR A 110 -19.73 -6.32 -5.97
C TYR A 110 -19.00 -7.41 -6.74
N CYS A 111 -19.51 -7.76 -7.91
CA CYS A 111 -18.84 -8.69 -8.82
C CYS A 111 -18.82 -8.20 -10.26
N ARG A 112 -17.79 -8.64 -10.97
CA ARG A 112 -17.66 -8.51 -12.42
C ARG A 112 -17.21 -9.83 -13.03
N LEU A 113 -17.92 -10.27 -14.06
CA LEU A 113 -17.60 -11.47 -14.83
C LEU A 113 -16.96 -11.07 -16.15
N PHE A 114 -15.83 -11.69 -16.47
CA PHE A 114 -15.13 -11.55 -17.75
C PHE A 114 -15.13 -12.91 -18.43
N ARG A 115 -15.71 -13.00 -19.64
CA ARG A 115 -15.73 -14.23 -20.43
C ARG A 115 -14.92 -14.07 -21.72
N PHE A 116 -14.13 -15.08 -22.04
CA PHE A 116 -13.30 -15.10 -23.24
C PHE A 116 -14.11 -15.65 -24.44
N SER A 117 -13.95 -15.04 -25.62
CA SER A 117 -14.67 -15.44 -26.85
C SER A 117 -14.13 -16.73 -27.44
N ASP A 118 -12.80 -16.83 -27.57
CA ASP A 118 -12.11 -17.96 -28.19
C ASP A 118 -10.81 -18.29 -27.44
N ARG A 119 -10.37 -19.55 -27.53
CA ARG A 119 -9.14 -20.02 -26.87
C ARG A 119 -7.93 -19.36 -27.51
N THR A 120 -7.32 -18.42 -26.80
CA THR A 120 -6.12 -17.76 -27.28
C THR A 120 -4.89 -18.32 -26.58
N ASP A 121 -3.98 -18.88 -27.36
CA ASP A 121 -2.61 -19.25 -26.96
C ASP A 121 -1.82 -18.06 -26.35
N LEU A 122 -2.40 -16.85 -26.41
CA LEU A 122 -1.95 -15.58 -25.83
C LEU A 122 -1.92 -15.56 -24.30
N PHE A 123 -2.56 -16.51 -23.59
CA PHE A 123 -2.66 -16.44 -22.12
C PHE A 123 -1.39 -16.86 -21.37
N LYS A 124 -0.39 -17.42 -22.05
CA LYS A 124 0.87 -17.80 -21.41
C LYS A 124 1.58 -16.53 -20.92
N LYS A 125 1.57 -16.30 -19.61
CA LYS A 125 2.06 -15.07 -18.93
C LYS A 125 1.22 -13.81 -19.16
N ALA A 126 -0.05 -13.96 -19.56
CA ALA A 126 -0.96 -12.83 -19.69
C ALA A 126 -1.18 -12.15 -18.33
N ARG A 127 -1.12 -10.81 -18.35
CA ARG A 127 -1.55 -9.96 -17.24
C ARG A 127 -2.82 -9.23 -17.64
N PHE A 128 -3.79 -9.21 -16.75
CA PHE A 128 -5.07 -8.56 -16.94
C PHE A 128 -5.15 -7.36 -16.02
N GLN A 129 -5.71 -6.26 -16.51
CA GLN A 129 -5.95 -5.05 -15.74
C GLN A 129 -7.39 -4.62 -15.89
N TYR A 130 -7.99 -4.29 -14.75
CA TYR A 130 -9.30 -3.68 -14.68
C TYR A 130 -9.27 -2.46 -13.77
N GLN A 131 -9.87 -1.36 -14.22
CA GLN A 131 -9.86 -0.08 -13.49
C GLN A 131 -11.26 0.23 -12.96
N LEU A 132 -11.41 0.28 -11.64
CA LEU A 132 -12.59 0.83 -10.99
C LEU A 132 -12.41 2.33 -10.82
N GLN A 133 -13.26 3.11 -11.48
CA GLN A 133 -13.14 4.56 -11.42
C GLN A 133 -13.50 5.09 -10.02
N TYR A 134 -14.54 4.58 -9.37
CA TYR A 134 -14.98 5.10 -8.08
C TYR A 134 -15.25 3.96 -7.09
N ILE A 135 -14.73 4.11 -5.87
CA ILE A 135 -15.07 3.32 -4.69
C ILE A 135 -15.43 4.26 -3.53
N ASN A 136 -16.02 3.73 -2.46
CA ASN A 136 -16.36 4.54 -1.30
C ASN A 136 -15.07 5.01 -0.60
N THR A 137 -15.14 6.20 0.00
CA THR A 137 -14.05 6.77 0.80
C THR A 137 -13.92 6.08 2.15
N LEU A 138 -12.72 6.14 2.75
CA LEU A 138 -12.44 5.60 4.10
C LEU A 138 -12.98 4.18 4.35
N THR A 139 -12.93 3.33 3.33
CA THR A 139 -13.54 2.00 3.32
C THR A 139 -12.49 0.96 3.00
N GLU A 140 -12.43 -0.09 3.82
CA GLU A 140 -11.60 -1.26 3.52
C GLU A 140 -12.32 -2.18 2.52
N TYR A 141 -11.59 -2.59 1.50
CA TYR A 141 -12.04 -3.52 0.47
C TYR A 141 -11.17 -4.75 0.41
N THR A 142 -11.79 -5.93 0.36
CA THR A 142 -11.14 -7.17 -0.04
C THR A 142 -11.50 -7.49 -1.48
N ILE A 143 -10.49 -7.61 -2.33
CA ILE A 143 -10.62 -7.97 -3.74
C ILE A 143 -10.21 -9.43 -3.89
N LYS A 144 -11.03 -10.22 -4.60
CA LYS A 144 -10.77 -11.62 -4.95
C LYS A 144 -10.94 -11.83 -6.45
N VAL A 145 -10.06 -12.62 -7.06
CA VAL A 145 -10.17 -13.03 -8.46
C VAL A 145 -10.13 -14.55 -8.57
N TYR A 146 -11.12 -15.10 -9.26
CA TYR A 146 -11.33 -16.52 -9.49
C TYR A 146 -11.18 -16.84 -10.98
N SER A 147 -10.53 -17.96 -11.30
CA SER A 147 -10.54 -18.54 -12.64
C SER A 147 -11.90 -19.17 -12.94
N LEU A 148 -12.34 -19.11 -14.20
CA LEU A 148 -13.52 -19.83 -14.68
C LEU A 148 -13.11 -21.07 -15.49
N PRO A 149 -13.86 -22.19 -15.39
CA PRO A 149 -15.10 -22.36 -14.62
C PRO A 149 -14.84 -22.40 -13.11
N PRO A 150 -15.78 -21.95 -12.26
CA PRO A 150 -15.55 -21.90 -10.81
C PRO A 150 -15.42 -23.31 -10.23
N PRO A 151 -14.57 -23.50 -9.20
CA PRO A 151 -14.41 -24.79 -8.55
C PRO A 151 -15.67 -25.18 -7.77
N GLU A 152 -15.82 -26.46 -7.47
CA GLU A 152 -16.94 -26.99 -6.67
C GLU A 152 -17.00 -26.40 -5.25
N ARG A 153 -15.87 -25.90 -4.74
CA ARG A 153 -15.74 -25.31 -3.40
C ARG A 153 -15.12 -23.90 -3.48
N PRO A 154 -15.90 -22.87 -3.82
CA PRO A 154 -15.38 -21.52 -4.07
C PRO A 154 -14.77 -20.83 -2.84
N ASP A 155 -14.99 -21.37 -1.64
CA ASP A 155 -14.50 -20.78 -0.39
C ASP A 155 -13.05 -21.16 -0.03
N GLN A 156 -12.44 -22.11 -0.75
CA GLN A 156 -11.06 -22.52 -0.48
C GLN A 156 -10.06 -21.56 -1.14
N THR A 157 -9.07 -21.11 -0.37
CA THR A 157 -8.05 -20.10 -0.76
C THR A 157 -7.10 -20.57 -1.88
N GLU A 158 -7.15 -21.86 -2.23
CA GLU A 158 -6.43 -22.43 -3.36
C GLU A 158 -7.03 -22.06 -4.73
N PHE A 159 -8.25 -21.51 -4.75
CA PHE A 159 -9.00 -21.22 -5.98
C PHE A 159 -9.07 -19.75 -6.36
N PHE A 160 -8.58 -18.86 -5.49
CA PHE A 160 -8.54 -17.43 -5.76
C PHE A 160 -7.27 -16.79 -5.25
N VAL A 161 -6.98 -15.62 -5.82
CA VAL A 161 -6.03 -14.65 -5.26
C VAL A 161 -6.82 -13.56 -4.56
N SER A 162 -6.30 -13.05 -3.44
CA SER A 162 -6.97 -12.06 -2.62
C SER A 162 -6.01 -11.00 -2.12
N GLN A 163 -6.47 -9.76 -2.10
CA GLN A 163 -5.74 -8.64 -1.51
C GLN A 163 -6.72 -7.68 -0.86
N THR A 164 -6.34 -7.16 0.31
CA THR A 164 -7.11 -6.13 1.02
C THR A 164 -6.44 -4.77 0.85
N ILE A 165 -7.24 -3.74 0.62
CA ILE A 165 -6.78 -2.37 0.50
C ILE A 165 -7.76 -1.42 1.18
N ALA A 166 -7.23 -0.43 1.91
CA ALA A 166 -8.03 0.64 2.49
C ALA A 166 -8.10 1.81 1.50
N SER A 167 -9.31 2.26 1.19
CA SER A 167 -9.52 3.46 0.40
C SER A 167 -9.23 4.72 1.23
N PHE A 168 -9.08 5.83 0.52
CA PHE A 168 -8.70 7.09 1.11
C PHE A 168 -9.91 8.06 1.17
N ASP A 169 -9.82 9.09 2.00
CA ASP A 169 -10.86 10.13 2.05
C ASP A 169 -10.88 10.98 0.78
N GLY A 170 -12.05 11.07 0.15
CA GLY A 170 -12.22 11.87 -1.05
C GLY A 170 -12.10 13.35 -0.70
N TYR A 171 -11.50 14.14 -1.57
CA TYR A 171 -11.32 15.56 -1.31
C TYR A 171 -11.64 16.39 -2.54
N LYS A 172 -12.10 17.62 -2.31
CA LYS A 172 -12.28 18.61 -3.37
C LYS A 172 -10.93 19.00 -3.93
N LEU A 173 -10.82 19.13 -5.26
CA LEU A 173 -9.63 19.69 -5.90
C LEU A 173 -9.39 21.08 -5.32
N MET A 174 -8.26 21.17 -4.64
CA MET A 174 -7.77 22.31 -3.89
C MET A 174 -7.73 23.58 -4.76
N ARG A 175 -8.01 24.75 -4.18
CA ARG A 175 -8.06 26.02 -4.94
C ARG A 175 -6.67 26.52 -5.33
N GLY A 176 -5.64 26.04 -4.63
CA GLY A 176 -4.26 26.25 -4.96
C GLY A 176 -3.29 25.37 -4.17
N PRO A 177 -1.98 25.55 -4.39
CA PRO A 177 -0.92 24.77 -3.74
C PRO A 177 -0.97 24.82 -2.21
N ILE A 178 -1.44 25.92 -1.62
CA ILE A 178 -1.49 26.10 -0.16
C ILE A 178 -2.49 25.18 0.53
N ASP A 179 -3.54 24.76 -0.17
CA ASP A 179 -4.54 23.84 0.37
C ASP A 179 -4.09 22.37 0.26
N TRP A 180 -2.94 22.11 -0.39
CA TRP A 180 -2.44 20.76 -0.58
C TRP A 180 -1.96 20.14 0.72
N THR A 181 -2.60 19.02 1.07
CA THR A 181 -2.24 18.20 2.22
C THR A 181 -1.94 16.78 1.73
N PRO A 182 -0.67 16.33 1.73
CA PRO A 182 -0.34 14.97 1.37
C PRO A 182 -0.87 13.99 2.41
N ARG A 183 -1.33 12.84 1.94
CA ARG A 183 -1.44 11.66 2.79
C ARG A 183 -0.06 11.08 2.97
N ILE A 184 0.30 10.72 4.19
CA ILE A 184 1.59 10.12 4.51
C ILE A 184 1.33 8.78 5.18
N LYS A 185 1.94 7.72 4.66
CA LYS A 185 1.93 6.39 5.27
C LYS A 185 3.36 5.96 5.51
N MET A 186 3.66 5.56 6.75
CA MET A 186 4.97 5.03 7.10
C MET A 186 4.91 3.52 7.30
N ILE A 187 5.95 2.83 6.83
CA ILE A 187 6.12 1.39 6.99
C ILE A 187 7.52 1.15 7.55
N GLY A 188 7.59 0.56 8.73
CA GLY A 188 8.83 0.12 9.35
C GLY A 188 9.23 -1.27 8.86
N PHE A 189 10.53 -1.51 8.76
CA PHE A 189 11.11 -2.79 8.38
C PHE A 189 12.03 -3.32 9.48
N ASN A 190 12.10 -4.64 9.61
CA ASN A 190 12.87 -5.32 10.66
C ASN A 190 14.40 -5.07 10.59
N ASN A 191 14.90 -4.55 9.47
CA ASN A 191 16.31 -4.18 9.30
C ASN A 191 16.62 -2.76 9.81
N GLY A 192 15.70 -2.12 10.55
CA GLY A 192 15.89 -0.74 11.01
C GLY A 192 15.79 0.28 9.87
N SER A 193 14.99 0.00 8.84
CA SER A 193 14.63 0.98 7.80
C SER A 193 13.16 1.36 7.90
N LEU A 194 12.81 2.52 7.36
CA LEU A 194 11.46 3.04 7.28
C LEU A 194 11.21 3.54 5.85
N ALA A 195 10.08 3.19 5.25
CA ALA A 195 9.62 3.82 4.01
C ALA A 195 8.46 4.76 4.31
N ALA A 196 8.58 5.99 3.84
CA ALA A 196 7.52 6.98 3.85
C ALA A 196 6.93 7.05 2.44
N TRP A 197 5.68 6.63 2.33
CA TRP A 197 4.88 6.81 1.13
C TRP A 197 4.05 8.09 1.30
N PHE A 198 3.89 8.87 0.25
CA PHE A 198 3.01 10.04 0.27
C PHE A 198 2.40 10.38 -1.08
N THR A 199 1.23 11.00 -1.05
CA THR A 199 0.56 11.49 -2.27
C THR A 199 1.19 12.78 -2.75
N LEU A 200 1.54 12.87 -4.04
CA LEU A 200 2.06 14.07 -4.68
C LEU A 200 0.97 15.14 -4.86
N ALA A 201 1.41 16.39 -5.04
CA ALA A 201 0.52 17.48 -5.40
C ALA A 201 -0.02 17.29 -6.83
N PRO A 202 -1.28 17.69 -7.10
CA PRO A 202 -1.83 17.69 -8.45
C PRO A 202 -0.88 18.40 -9.44
N LYS A 203 -0.73 17.84 -10.65
CA LYS A 203 0.17 18.36 -11.69
C LYS A 203 -0.15 19.81 -12.07
N GLU A 204 -1.41 20.21 -11.91
CA GLU A 204 -1.92 21.56 -12.17
C GLU A 204 -1.24 22.61 -11.29
N PHE A 205 -0.77 22.22 -10.11
CA PHE A 205 -0.05 23.10 -9.19
C PHE A 205 1.42 23.29 -9.57
N LYS A 206 1.93 22.51 -10.54
CA LYS A 206 3.32 22.56 -11.01
C LYS A 206 4.36 22.40 -9.88
N ILE A 207 3.97 21.76 -8.79
CA ILE A 207 4.89 21.42 -7.70
C ILE A 207 5.66 20.17 -8.12
N THR A 208 6.99 20.27 -8.16
CA THR A 208 7.85 19.16 -8.55
C THR A 208 8.77 18.69 -7.45
N THR A 209 9.04 19.51 -6.44
CA THR A 209 10.12 19.25 -5.49
C THR A 209 9.60 19.27 -4.06
N TYR A 210 9.97 18.23 -3.31
CA TYR A 210 9.53 17.99 -1.94
C TYR A 210 10.75 17.76 -1.06
N ARG A 211 10.75 18.36 0.12
CA ARG A 211 11.66 18.04 1.21
C ARG A 211 10.96 17.09 2.17
N ILE A 212 11.59 15.97 2.47
CA ILE A 212 11.08 14.92 3.35
C ILE A 212 12.07 14.77 4.51
N GLN A 213 11.63 15.11 5.71
CA GLN A 213 12.44 15.10 6.91
C GLN A 213 11.93 14.01 7.85
N LEU A 214 12.83 13.16 8.34
CA LEU A 214 12.54 12.17 9.37
C LEU A 214 12.97 12.73 10.72
N VAL A 215 12.04 12.79 11.68
CA VAL A 215 12.31 13.25 13.04
C VAL A 215 12.26 12.07 13.99
N HIS A 216 13.24 11.97 14.89
CA HIS A 216 13.30 10.99 15.97
C HIS A 216 12.86 11.68 17.27
N VAL A 217 11.73 11.27 17.83
CA VAL A 217 11.05 11.97 18.94
C VAL A 217 11.92 12.01 20.20
N GLU A 218 12.66 10.93 20.46
CA GLU A 218 13.54 10.80 21.63
C GLU A 218 14.87 11.56 21.47
N LYS A 219 15.17 12.05 20.26
CA LYS A 219 16.24 13.00 20.02
C LYS A 219 15.62 14.40 19.97
N ASP A 220 16.42 15.41 20.26
CA ASP A 220 16.00 16.82 20.19
C ASP A 220 15.15 17.10 18.94
N SER A 221 13.91 17.54 19.15
CA SER A 221 12.88 17.66 18.10
C SER A 221 13.22 18.70 17.05
N SER A 222 14.18 19.60 17.32
CA SER A 222 14.75 20.52 16.34
C SER A 222 15.79 19.88 15.40
N ASN A 223 16.22 18.64 15.65
CA ASN A 223 17.21 17.94 14.85
C ASN A 223 16.59 16.77 14.07
N PHE A 224 16.60 16.90 12.75
CA PHE A 224 16.18 15.82 11.84
C PHE A 224 17.15 14.64 11.95
N ALA A 225 16.61 13.43 12.10
CA ALA A 225 17.39 12.20 12.05
C ALA A 225 17.99 12.00 10.66
N GLN A 226 17.20 12.26 9.61
CA GLN A 226 17.62 12.27 8.21
C GLN A 226 16.75 13.26 7.41
N GLU A 227 17.30 13.82 6.34
CA GLU A 227 16.58 14.63 5.36
C GLU A 227 16.82 14.08 3.95
N LYS A 228 15.77 14.06 3.13
CA LYS A 228 15.84 13.67 1.72
C LYS A 228 15.04 14.66 0.87
N THR A 229 15.47 14.83 -0.38
CA THR A 229 14.71 15.58 -1.39
C THR A 229 14.14 14.61 -2.42
N TYR A 230 12.87 14.76 -2.75
CA TYR A 230 12.22 14.04 -3.83
C TYR A 230 11.84 15.02 -4.93
N THR A 231 12.15 14.68 -6.19
CA THR A 231 11.75 15.46 -7.36
C THR A 231 10.85 14.59 -8.25
N ALA A 232 9.58 14.98 -8.36
CA ALA A 232 8.61 14.34 -9.22
C ALA A 232 8.88 14.70 -10.70
N ASN A 233 8.77 13.70 -11.58
CA ASN A 233 8.76 13.94 -13.01
C ASN A 233 7.30 14.14 -13.47
N LEU A 234 6.96 15.37 -13.87
CA LEU A 234 5.61 15.74 -14.33
C LEU A 234 5.12 14.91 -15.53
N GLN A 235 6.03 14.34 -16.33
CA GLN A 235 5.69 13.51 -17.50
C GLN A 235 5.30 12.08 -17.13
N SER A 236 5.72 11.59 -15.94
CA SER A 236 5.48 10.22 -15.48
C SER A 236 4.47 10.15 -14.31
N TYR A 237 3.54 11.10 -14.22
CA TYR A 237 2.47 11.17 -13.22
C TYR A 237 1.42 10.04 -13.33
N SER A 238 1.82 8.83 -13.70
CA SER A 238 0.93 7.66 -13.72
C SER A 238 0.50 7.26 -12.30
N THR A 239 1.32 7.57 -11.29
CA THR A 239 1.02 7.39 -9.87
C THR A 239 1.17 8.74 -9.16
N TYR A 240 0.10 9.25 -8.54
CA TYR A 240 0.10 10.47 -7.73
C TYR A 240 0.79 10.26 -6.37
N GLU A 241 1.88 9.50 -6.36
CA GLU A 241 2.45 8.90 -5.17
C GLU A 241 3.97 8.85 -5.29
N ALA A 242 4.64 9.03 -4.17
CA ALA A 242 6.08 8.92 -4.04
C ALA A 242 6.43 8.08 -2.82
N THR A 243 7.55 7.35 -2.91
CA THR A 243 8.10 6.59 -1.78
C THR A 243 9.53 7.02 -1.54
N VAL A 244 9.85 7.33 -0.28
CA VAL A 244 11.20 7.66 0.18
C VAL A 244 11.58 6.70 1.30
N ARG A 245 12.75 6.08 1.19
CA ARG A 245 13.25 5.13 2.20
C ARG A 245 14.34 5.77 3.06
N PHE A 246 14.27 5.57 4.37
CA PHE A 246 15.27 5.91 5.37
C PHE A 246 15.89 4.64 5.92
N GLU A 247 17.20 4.63 6.11
CA GLU A 247 17.95 3.42 6.44
C GLU A 247 18.83 3.65 7.68
N ASN A 248 19.27 2.57 8.33
CA ASN A 248 20.15 2.62 9.49
C ASN A 248 19.56 3.41 10.68
N LEU A 249 18.27 3.24 10.93
CA LEU A 249 17.57 3.88 12.04
C LEU A 249 17.81 3.11 13.34
N VAL A 250 17.98 3.85 14.44
CA VAL A 250 17.99 3.28 15.79
C VAL A 250 16.56 2.99 16.25
N ALA A 251 16.41 2.14 17.27
CA ALA A 251 15.10 1.93 17.88
C ALA A 251 14.58 3.25 18.48
N GLY A 252 13.29 3.52 18.31
CA GLY A 252 12.66 4.75 18.78
C GLY A 252 11.39 5.09 18.01
N THR A 253 10.83 6.25 18.31
CA THR A 253 9.60 6.76 17.72
C THR A 253 9.91 7.82 16.69
N TYR A 254 9.34 7.68 15.51
CA TYR A 254 9.62 8.54 14.37
C TYR A 254 8.35 9.14 13.78
N TYR A 255 8.47 10.33 13.21
CA TYR A 255 7.48 10.88 12.29
C TYR A 255 8.17 11.54 11.10
N VAL A 256 7.43 11.70 10.01
CA VAL A 256 7.92 12.34 8.79
C VAL A 256 7.23 13.67 8.59
N VAL A 257 8.01 14.68 8.25
CA VAL A 257 7.54 16.00 7.82
C VAL A 257 7.80 16.14 6.32
N ILE A 258 6.78 16.53 5.57
CA ILE A 258 6.88 16.82 4.15
C ILE A 258 6.61 18.30 3.92
N GLN A 259 7.51 18.94 3.18
CA GLN A 259 7.39 20.33 2.75
C GLN A 259 7.54 20.41 1.24
N VAL A 260 6.78 21.30 0.61
CA VAL A 260 7.02 21.67 -0.78
C VAL A 260 8.16 22.67 -0.84
N ILE A 261 9.06 22.47 -1.81
CA ILE A 261 10.06 23.45 -2.19
C ILE A 261 9.56 24.18 -3.44
N ASP A 262 9.34 25.49 -3.29
CA ASP A 262 9.00 26.38 -4.39
C ASP A 262 10.29 26.88 -5.06
N LEU A 263 10.64 26.28 -6.19
CA LEU A 263 11.81 26.68 -6.99
C LEU A 263 11.62 28.05 -7.67
N LEU A 264 10.39 28.57 -7.72
CA LEU A 264 10.06 29.87 -8.31
C LEU A 264 9.96 30.98 -7.25
N ALA A 265 10.23 30.68 -5.97
CA ALA A 265 10.10 31.66 -4.88
C ALA A 265 10.92 32.94 -5.07
N ASN A 266 12.00 32.89 -5.85
CA ASN A 266 12.85 34.06 -6.15
C ASN A 266 12.40 34.85 -7.38
N ILE A 267 11.38 34.38 -8.10
CA ILE A 267 10.83 35.05 -9.27
C ILE A 267 9.54 35.74 -8.86
N THR A 268 9.57 37.08 -8.90
CA THR A 268 8.43 37.93 -8.54
C THR A 268 7.17 37.50 -9.28
N ASP A 269 6.06 37.39 -8.54
CA ASP A 269 4.72 36.99 -9.02
C ASP A 269 4.61 35.58 -9.65
N GLN A 270 5.65 34.74 -9.54
CA GLN A 270 5.64 33.37 -10.04
C GLN A 270 5.73 32.31 -8.94
N CYS A 271 5.86 32.73 -7.69
CA CYS A 271 5.89 31.81 -6.57
C CYS A 271 4.56 31.08 -6.40
N ILE A 272 4.69 29.78 -6.18
CA ILE A 272 3.65 28.83 -5.85
C ILE A 272 3.23 29.04 -4.39
N CYS A 273 4.17 29.42 -3.53
CA CYS A 273 3.97 29.58 -2.11
C CYS A 273 4.17 31.02 -1.68
N PHE A 274 3.12 31.62 -1.13
CA PHE A 274 3.12 32.99 -0.66
C PHE A 274 2.39 33.09 0.67
N VAL A 275 2.77 34.09 1.46
CA VAL A 275 2.04 34.51 2.66
C VAL A 275 1.41 35.85 2.37
N ASP A 276 0.12 35.95 2.68
CA ASP A 276 -0.60 37.20 2.69
C ASP A 276 -0.11 38.02 3.90
N ASP A 277 0.63 39.09 3.66
CA ASP A 277 0.96 40.05 4.71
C ASP A 277 -0.23 41.01 4.84
N PRO A 278 -0.96 41.03 5.96
CA PRO A 278 -2.13 41.90 6.12
C PRO A 278 -1.77 43.40 6.09
N ARG A 279 -0.49 43.77 6.11
CA ARG A 279 -0.01 45.16 6.08
C ARG A 279 0.47 45.61 4.70
N GLU A 280 0.68 44.69 3.77
CA GLU A 280 1.13 44.99 2.40
C GLU A 280 0.11 44.47 1.39
N THR A 281 -0.06 45.18 0.28
CA THR A 281 -0.91 44.70 -0.84
C THR A 281 -0.18 43.67 -1.71
N SER A 282 1.11 43.44 -1.48
CA SER A 282 1.97 42.52 -2.21
C SER A 282 2.10 41.16 -1.53
N LYS A 283 2.00 40.10 -2.32
CA LYS A 283 2.23 38.72 -1.87
C LYS A 283 3.72 38.50 -1.61
N LYS A 284 4.08 37.97 -0.44
CA LYS A 284 5.47 37.63 -0.12
C LYS A 284 5.73 36.15 -0.42
N CYS A 285 6.58 35.88 -1.40
CA CYS A 285 6.97 34.54 -1.79
C CYS A 285 7.80 33.83 -0.69
N GLN A 286 7.59 32.52 -0.55
CA GLN A 286 8.33 31.66 0.37
C GLN A 286 8.89 30.44 -0.36
N VAL A 287 10.15 30.12 -0.08
CA VAL A 287 10.84 28.94 -0.65
C VAL A 287 10.25 27.63 -0.12
N LEU A 288 9.83 27.63 1.15
CA LEU A 288 9.21 26.47 1.79
C LEU A 288 7.75 26.79 2.05
N CYS A 289 6.89 25.91 1.58
CA CYS A 289 5.45 26.01 1.80
C CYS A 289 5.08 25.39 3.16
N SER A 290 3.78 25.32 3.45
CA SER A 290 3.26 24.60 4.61
C SER A 290 3.88 23.20 4.74
N SER A 291 4.16 22.80 5.98
CA SER A 291 4.63 21.47 6.32
C SER A 291 3.45 20.59 6.74
N VAL A 292 3.50 19.33 6.34
CA VAL A 292 2.53 18.31 6.79
C VAL A 292 3.29 17.18 7.47
N MET A 293 2.80 16.79 8.64
CA MET A 293 3.41 15.81 9.53
C MET A 293 2.61 14.50 9.48
N SER A 294 3.29 13.36 9.47
CA SER A 294 2.65 12.06 9.62
C SER A 294 2.27 11.77 11.06
N GLU A 295 1.46 10.73 11.27
CA GLU A 295 1.38 10.06 12.58
C GLU A 295 2.75 9.50 13.00
N MET A 296 2.91 9.18 14.28
CA MET A 296 4.14 8.60 14.81
C MET A 296 4.19 7.07 14.55
N LEU A 297 5.37 6.54 14.28
CA LEU A 297 5.63 5.11 14.14
C LEU A 297 6.79 4.68 15.04
N VAL A 298 6.59 3.60 15.78
CA VAL A 298 7.62 2.99 16.61
C VAL A 298 8.44 2.00 15.78
N ILE A 299 9.75 2.17 15.77
CA ILE A 299 10.70 1.23 15.18
C ILE A 299 11.37 0.43 16.30
N ASN A 300 11.15 -0.88 16.29
CA ASN A 300 11.85 -1.83 17.14
C ASN A 300 13.07 -2.35 16.38
N SER A 301 14.24 -1.75 16.61
CA SER A 301 15.48 -2.25 15.99
C SER A 301 15.91 -3.57 16.66
N ILE A 302 15.72 -4.70 15.96
CA ILE A 302 16.28 -6.01 16.35
C ILE A 302 17.80 -6.05 16.07
N ALA A 303 18.31 -5.15 15.22
CA ALA A 303 19.70 -5.15 14.77
C ALA A 303 20.73 -5.00 15.91
N GLN A 304 20.36 -4.42 17.06
CA GLN A 304 21.27 -4.30 18.20
C GLN A 304 21.36 -5.55 19.09
N LEU A 305 20.40 -6.48 19.02
CA LEU A 305 20.47 -7.74 19.79
C LEU A 305 21.52 -8.71 19.23
N GLY A 306 21.81 -8.65 17.93
CA GLY A 306 22.82 -9.50 17.28
C GLY A 306 24.27 -9.13 17.61
N GLN A 307 24.57 -7.84 17.80
CA GLN A 307 25.92 -7.39 18.15
C GLN A 307 26.25 -7.60 19.65
N GLY A 308 25.24 -7.51 20.53
CA GLY A 308 25.39 -7.85 21.94
C GLY A 308 25.70 -9.34 22.19
N ALA A 309 25.11 -10.24 21.39
CA ALA A 309 25.37 -11.67 21.46
C ALA A 309 26.78 -12.04 20.98
N LEU A 310 27.26 -11.43 19.88
CA LEU A 310 28.60 -11.64 19.35
C LEU A 310 29.71 -11.14 20.30
N ASN A 311 29.50 -10.01 20.99
CA ASN A 311 30.44 -9.53 22.01
C ASN A 311 30.41 -10.37 23.29
N ARG A 312 29.26 -10.95 23.68
CA ARG A 312 29.19 -11.92 24.78
C ARG A 312 29.97 -13.19 24.48
N ASP A 313 29.83 -13.75 23.28
CA ASP A 313 30.59 -14.95 22.89
C ASP A 313 32.11 -14.69 22.82
N LYS A 314 32.51 -13.46 22.47
CA LYS A 314 33.92 -13.06 22.45
C LYS A 314 34.48 -12.89 23.88
N MET A 315 33.72 -12.28 24.79
CA MET A 315 34.11 -12.15 26.21
C MET A 315 34.10 -13.51 26.94
N VAL A 316 33.16 -14.40 26.63
CA VAL A 316 33.14 -15.76 27.20
C VAL A 316 34.33 -16.58 26.69
N LYS A 317 34.68 -16.47 25.40
CA LYS A 317 35.88 -17.13 24.85
C LYS A 317 37.19 -16.59 25.43
N GLU A 318 37.30 -15.29 25.67
CA GLU A 318 38.48 -14.68 26.33
C GLU A 318 38.56 -15.05 27.82
N ALA A 319 37.44 -15.12 28.54
CA ALA A 319 37.41 -15.60 29.93
C ALA A 319 37.81 -17.08 30.05
N SER A 320 37.39 -17.94 29.11
CA SER A 320 37.78 -19.36 29.08
C SER A 320 39.24 -19.60 28.66
N ARG A 321 39.88 -18.63 27.99
CA ARG A 321 41.32 -18.70 27.65
C ARG A 321 42.23 -18.33 28.82
N ASN A 322 41.75 -17.50 29.75
CA ASN A 322 42.49 -17.11 30.94
C ASN A 322 42.29 -18.07 32.12
N GLN A 323 41.50 -19.14 31.95
CA GLN A 323 41.27 -20.16 32.99
C GLN A 323 42.11 -21.43 32.81
N SER A 324 42.92 -21.53 31.74
CA SER A 324 43.81 -22.68 31.50
C SER A 324 45.20 -22.56 32.12
N ASP A 325 45.56 -21.42 32.70
CA ASP A 325 46.82 -21.21 33.43
C ASP A 325 46.53 -20.81 34.88
N GLY A 326 46.33 -21.79 35.76
CA GLY A 326 46.13 -21.52 37.19
C GLY A 326 45.63 -22.70 38.00
N ILE A 327 46.57 -23.38 38.64
CA ILE A 327 46.40 -24.53 39.53
C ILE A 327 45.89 -24.09 40.93
N TYR A 328 44.91 -24.84 41.47
CA TYR A 328 44.39 -24.97 42.86
C TYR A 328 43.86 -23.74 43.64
N GLY A 329 42.64 -23.88 44.17
CA GLY A 329 42.14 -23.10 45.30
C GLY A 329 40.63 -23.22 45.54
N VAL A 330 40.20 -24.24 46.29
CA VAL A 330 38.83 -24.37 46.81
C VAL A 330 38.64 -23.39 47.98
N SER A 331 37.60 -22.57 47.95
CA SER A 331 36.85 -22.14 49.15
C SER A 331 35.54 -21.47 48.77
N HIS A 332 34.48 -21.86 49.49
CA HIS A 332 33.14 -21.29 49.49
C HIS A 332 33.10 -19.76 49.57
N PHE A 333 32.08 -19.11 48.98
CA PHE A 333 31.09 -18.31 49.72
C PHE A 333 29.93 -17.80 48.80
N LEU A 334 28.70 -18.08 49.27
CA LEU A 334 27.41 -17.36 49.19
C LEU A 334 26.71 -16.97 47.87
N ASN A 335 25.52 -17.59 47.71
CA ASN A 335 24.19 -16.99 47.50
C ASN A 335 24.13 -15.46 47.32
N VAL A 336 23.55 -15.01 46.19
CA VAL A 336 22.51 -13.95 46.18
C VAL A 336 21.46 -14.29 45.11
N ILE A 337 20.23 -14.40 45.60
CA ILE A 337 18.95 -14.50 44.89
C ILE A 337 18.56 -13.12 44.34
N PHE A 338 17.96 -13.05 43.16
CA PHE A 338 16.85 -12.10 42.92
C PHE A 338 15.79 -12.75 42.03
N ILE A 339 14.74 -13.23 42.69
CA ILE A 339 13.42 -13.50 42.16
C ILE A 339 12.64 -12.19 42.32
N TYR A 340 12.00 -11.69 41.26
CA TYR A 340 10.85 -10.79 41.38
C TYR A 340 9.71 -11.34 40.53
N LEU A 341 8.69 -11.83 41.21
CA LEU A 341 7.33 -12.01 40.74
C LEU A 341 6.38 -11.50 41.84
N PHE A 342 5.17 -11.14 41.40
CA PHE A 342 4.05 -10.51 42.11
C PHE A 342 4.17 -8.98 42.24
N GLY A 343 3.25 -8.16 41.74
CA GLY A 343 1.85 -8.38 41.42
C GLY A 343 1.01 -7.52 42.36
N TYR A 344 0.34 -6.50 41.83
CA TYR A 344 -0.80 -5.88 42.50
C TYR A 344 -1.86 -5.50 41.46
N SER A 345 -3.03 -6.11 41.66
CA SER A 345 -4.33 -5.66 41.21
C SER A 345 -4.86 -4.61 42.19
N VAL A 346 -5.70 -3.68 41.71
CA VAL A 346 -7.00 -3.23 42.26
C VAL A 346 -7.23 -1.73 41.97
N GLU A 347 -8.24 -1.51 41.12
CA GLU A 347 -9.33 -0.52 41.12
C GLU A 347 -9.17 0.94 41.65
N ASN A 348 -9.55 1.85 40.74
CA ASN A 348 -10.53 2.97 40.82
C ASN A 348 -10.39 4.15 41.81
N TRP A 349 -11.03 5.25 41.37
CA TRP A 349 -11.34 6.57 41.97
C TRP A 349 -10.27 7.66 41.65
N LEU A 350 -10.54 8.86 41.11
CA LEU A 350 -11.76 9.69 40.98
C LEU A 350 -11.54 10.90 40.03
N MET A 351 -12.65 11.35 39.43
CA MET A 351 -13.14 12.73 39.17
C MET A 351 -12.28 13.87 38.55
N GLU A 352 -12.91 14.48 37.55
CA GLU A 352 -13.11 15.92 37.28
C GLU A 352 -11.94 16.91 37.41
N VAL A 353 -11.61 17.54 36.26
CA VAL A 353 -11.82 18.98 36.02
C VAL A 353 -12.32 19.17 34.59
#